data_AF-A0A1H3NSP7-F1
#
_entry.id   AF-A0A1H3NSP7-F1
#
_cell.length_a   1.000
_cell.length_b   1.000
_cell.length_c   1.000
_cell.angle_alpha   90.00
_cell.angle_beta   90.00
_cell.angle_gamma   90.00
#
_symmetry.space_group_name_H-M   'P 1'
#
loop_
_entity.id
_entity.type
_entity.pdbx_description
1 polymer ?
#
loop_
_entity_poly.entity_id
_entity_poly.type
_entity_poly.pdbx_seq_one_letter_code
_entity_poly.pdbx_strand_id
1 'polypeptide(L)' 'MPKTTTTTVTRNSEGQYQVTIPKALADAMDLAGETVEWDVVSSEKLEMAVKDD' A
#
# COMPACT_ATOMS: atom_id res chain seq x y z
N MET A 1 12.18 4.46 17.52
CA MET A 1 10.98 3.59 17.49
C MET A 1 10.48 3.56 16.07
N PRO A 2 10.25 2.40 15.44
CA PRO A 2 9.51 2.38 14.18
C PRO A 2 8.16 3.04 14.44
N LYS A 3 7.82 4.08 13.66
CA LYS A 3 6.55 4.76 13.80
C LYS A 3 5.47 3.86 13.22
N THR A 4 4.80 3.09 14.06
CA THR A 4 3.62 2.33 13.64
C THR A 4 2.55 3.33 13.19
N THR A 5 2.12 3.23 11.95
CA THR A 5 1.02 4.03 11.41
C THR A 5 -0.15 3.09 11.18
N THR A 6 -1.29 3.38 11.81
CA THR A 6 -2.52 2.63 11.57
C THR A 6 -3.19 3.15 10.31
N THR A 7 -3.39 2.26 9.34
CA THR A 7 -4.16 2.56 8.14
C THR A 7 -5.39 1.65 8.10
N THR A 8 -6.55 2.21 7.82
CA THR A 8 -7.80 1.44 7.67
C THR A 8 -7.99 1.06 6.21
N VAL A 9 -8.34 -0.19 5.96
CA VAL A 9 -8.80 -0.64 4.64
C VAL A 9 -10.28 -0.27 4.51
N THR A 10 -10.62 0.51 3.50
CA THR A 10 -12.00 0.89 3.19
C THR A 10 -12.50 0.15 1.96
N ARG A 11 -13.81 0.18 1.75
CA ARG A 11 -14.44 -0.41 0.56
C ARG A 11 -15.25 0.67 -0.13
N ASN A 12 -15.04 0.88 -1.42
CA ASN A 12 -15.82 1.85 -2.19
C ASN A 12 -17.22 1.29 -2.53
N SER A 13 -18.07 2.12 -3.14
CA SER A 13 -19.43 1.74 -3.54
C SER A 13 -19.49 0.62 -4.58
N GLU A 14 -18.42 0.39 -5.33
CA GLU A 14 -18.28 -0.70 -6.30
C GLU A 14 -17.78 -2.00 -5.67
N GLY A 15 -17.50 -1.99 -4.37
CA GLY A 15 -17.05 -3.16 -3.64
C GLY A 15 -15.56 -3.46 -3.75
N GLN A 16 -14.74 -2.51 -4.21
CA GLN A 16 -13.28 -2.65 -4.25
C GLN A 16 -12.67 -2.22 -2.91
N TYR A 17 -11.71 -3.00 -2.43
CA TYR A 17 -10.92 -2.62 -1.26
C TYR A 17 -9.89 -1.54 -1.63
N GLN A 18 -9.74 -0.56 -0.75
CA GLN A 18 -8.84 0.57 -0.92
C GLN A 18 -8.04 0.76 0.36
N VAL A 19 -6.74 1.01 0.20
CA VAL A 19 -5.83 1.40 1.29
C VAL A 19 -5.25 2.77 0.98
N THR A 20 -5.20 3.64 1.97
CA THR A 20 -4.55 4.95 1.84
C THR A 20 -3.11 4.87 2.29
N ILE A 21 -2.15 4.99 1.36
CA ILE A 21 -0.74 5.05 1.72
C ILE A 21 -0.44 6.40 2.39
N PRO A 22 0.17 6.43 3.59
CA PRO A 22 0.62 7.67 4.21
C PRO A 22 1.57 8.45 3.30
N LYS A 23 1.37 9.78 3.18
CA LYS A 23 2.16 10.64 2.29
C LYS A 23 3.68 10.45 2.43
N ALA A 24 4.18 10.35 3.66
CA ALA A 24 5.61 10.18 3.91
C ALA A 24 6.17 8.86 3.32
N LEU A 25 5.38 7.78 3.25
CA LEU A 25 5.80 6.53 2.63
C LEU A 25 5.72 6.62 1.11
N ALA A 26 4.65 7.21 0.59
CA ALA A 26 4.49 7.42 -0.84
C ALA A 26 5.60 8.31 -1.42
N ASP A 27 5.93 9.42 -0.75
CA ASP A 27 7.01 10.32 -1.16
C ASP A 27 8.39 9.63 -1.04
N ALA A 28 8.60 8.79 -0.02
CA ALA A 28 9.89 8.10 0.17
C ALA A 28 10.15 7.00 -0.85
N MET A 29 9.10 6.41 -1.42
CA MET A 29 9.16 5.36 -2.45
C MET A 29 8.83 5.87 -3.86
N ASP A 30 8.60 7.18 -4.01
CA ASP A 30 8.17 7.83 -5.26
C ASP A 30 6.97 7.13 -5.95
N LEU A 31 5.95 6.73 -5.18
CA LEU A 31 4.84 5.91 -5.69
C LEU A 31 3.89 6.64 -6.65
N ALA A 32 4.08 7.94 -6.87
CA ALA A 32 3.12 8.75 -7.61
C ALA A 32 3.21 8.47 -9.12
N GLY A 33 2.23 7.74 -9.64
CA GLY A 33 2.21 7.36 -11.06
C GLY A 33 2.91 6.02 -11.36
N GLU A 34 3.49 5.40 -10.34
CA GLU A 34 4.15 4.11 -10.45
C GLU A 34 3.16 2.95 -10.46
N THR A 35 3.51 1.91 -11.23
CA THR A 35 2.81 0.63 -11.16
C THR A 35 3.39 -0.17 -10.00
N VAL A 36 2.52 -0.67 -9.13
CA VAL A 36 2.92 -1.50 -8.00
C VAL A 36 2.34 -2.90 -8.11
N GLU A 37 3.13 -3.87 -7.69
CA GLU A 37 2.71 -5.26 -7.53
C GLU A 37 2.47 -5.56 -6.05
N TRP A 38 1.44 -6.35 -5.78
CA TRP A 38 1.04 -6.75 -4.44
C TRP A 38 1.10 -8.26 -4.33
N ASP A 39 1.71 -8.77 -3.27
CA ASP A 39 1.75 -10.20 -2.97
C ASP A 39 1.36 -10.49 -1.52
N VAL A 40 0.80 -11.67 -1.30
CA VAL A 40 0.44 -12.20 0.01
C VAL A 40 1.57 -13.08 0.52
N VAL A 41 2.43 -12.50 1.35
CA VAL A 41 3.56 -13.23 1.97
C VAL A 41 3.06 -14.22 3.02
N SER A 42 2.02 -13.85 3.79
CA SER A 42 1.37 -14.73 4.77
C SER A 42 -0.04 -14.22 5.11
N SER A 43 -0.76 -14.95 5.98
CA SER A 43 -2.09 -14.53 6.48
C SER A 43 -2.10 -13.17 7.19
N GLU A 44 -0.94 -12.69 7.64
CA GLU A 44 -0.80 -11.44 8.40
C GLU A 44 0.10 -10.41 7.70
N LYS A 45 0.67 -10.75 6.53
CA LYS A 45 1.65 -9.91 5.84
C LYS A 45 1.34 -9.82 4.35
N LEU A 46 1.15 -8.59 3.89
CA LEU A 46 1.18 -8.21 2.49
C LEU A 46 2.51 -7.54 2.19
N GLU A 47 3.00 -7.71 0.97
CA GLU A 47 4.16 -6.99 0.44
C GLU A 47 3.73 -6.20 -0.80
N MET A 48 4.28 -5.00 -0.93
CA MET A 48 4.10 -4.13 -2.09
C MET A 48 5.47 -3.77 -2.63
N ALA A 49 5.66 -3.94 -3.93
CA ALA A 49 6.87 -3.53 -4.63
C ALA A 49 6.50 -2.61 -5.80
N VAL A 50 7.35 -1.61 -6.07
CA VAL A 50 7.30 -0.89 -7.35
C VAL A 50 7.75 -1.86 -8.43
N LYS A 51 7.00 -1.94 -9.51
CA LYS A 51 7.33 -2.79 -10.65
C LYS A 51 8.14 -1.97 -11.64
N ASP A 52 9.44 -2.25 -11.73
CA ASP A 52 10.23 -1.83 -12.86
C ASP A 52 9.80 -2.67 -14.08
N ASP A 53 9.36 -2.02 -15.16
CA ASP A 53 9.04 -2.67 -16.44
C ASP A 53 10.30 -3.28 -17.11
#